data_AF-A0A942PM11-F1
#
_entry.id   AF-A0A942PM11-F1
#
_cell.length_a   1.000
_cell.length_b   1.000
_cell.length_c   1.000
_cell.angle_alpha   90.00
_cell.angle_beta   90.00
_cell.angle_gamma   90.00
#
_symmetry.space_group_name_H-M   'P 1'
#
loop_
_entity.id
_entity.type
_entity.pdbx_description
1 polymer ?
#
loop_
_entity_poly.entity_id
_entity_poly.type
_entity_poly.pdbx_seq_one_letter_code
_entity_poly.pdbx_strand_id
1 'polypeptide(L)'
;MKSRNVLAILFVSIAFFLALPRLGYAKEKFGFGIPVQANSEKTPENVLLPLPATRELRELVENAEIVLVSGYEAKTRAGATVEVEVNRPASKVLLILTSYDQVNWKVSASSTTNISGVIVSGYHAPTVVINVKAPVYSAELPYAYETENINFRRLVERLNVLFGIDRLNAFRGSYSIPAMVRISVMDAPSAALTAKGAIPKAPSKQHSFELLSTDCRKIRWQLDGPIDKEPAQYQTGKPVAFSGVGSATYSLRDGQLEILQADTRPSVVIPLPKNFPRFSWPTGMAYDARRKFVSVATLGGEGYLYRFDTVTQQWVDYRSLNNIDIFSLSYDKTKDHYVAWTDQGELLFISGNGDFLSKRKIAHLLEGFGRIYDRGNTEFPTLSVVPAGDDIVLVYIQGNAVARIWHYDSIENKAILTYADG
;
A
#
# COMPACT_ATOMS: atom_id res chain seq x y z
N MET A 1 -1.52 -35.53 60.67
CA MET A 1 -2.15 -34.20 60.85
C MET A 1 -1.65 -33.29 59.74
N LYS A 2 -2.57 -32.87 58.85
CA LYS A 2 -2.55 -31.74 57.89
C LYS A 2 -1.23 -31.34 57.18
N SER A 3 -1.17 -31.72 55.89
CA SER A 3 -0.93 -30.88 54.70
C SER A 3 0.02 -29.67 54.79
N ARG A 4 0.99 -29.61 53.87
CA ARG A 4 1.14 -28.47 52.96
C ARG A 4 1.95 -28.83 51.72
N ASN A 5 1.23 -28.84 50.59
CA ASN A 5 1.73 -28.99 49.23
C ASN A 5 2.53 -27.74 48.84
N VAL A 6 3.72 -27.94 48.27
CA VAL A 6 4.42 -26.92 47.50
C VAL A 6 4.19 -27.22 46.03
N LEU A 7 3.47 -26.30 45.39
CA LEU A 7 3.02 -26.33 44.01
C LEU A 7 4.21 -25.99 43.10
N ALA A 8 4.70 -26.98 42.33
CA ALA A 8 5.62 -26.74 41.23
C ALA A 8 4.80 -26.26 40.01
N ILE A 9 4.94 -25.00 39.63
CA ILE A 9 4.35 -24.46 38.39
C ILE A 9 5.34 -24.74 37.26
N LEU A 10 5.07 -25.80 36.50
CA LEU A 10 5.74 -26.11 35.25
C LEU A 10 4.99 -25.36 34.13
N PHE A 11 5.58 -24.29 33.58
CA PHE A 11 5.07 -23.68 32.35
C PHE A 11 5.49 -24.56 31.17
N VAL A 12 4.57 -25.42 30.72
CA VAL A 12 4.66 -26.09 29.43
C VAL A 12 4.08 -25.13 28.38
N SER A 13 4.94 -24.43 27.65
CA SER A 13 4.54 -23.75 26.42
C SER A 13 4.25 -24.79 25.35
N ILE A 14 2.97 -25.14 25.20
CA ILE A 14 2.47 -25.93 24.09
C ILE A 14 2.45 -25.02 22.86
N ALA A 15 3.47 -25.11 22.02
CA ALA A 15 3.40 -24.61 20.65
C ALA A 15 2.57 -25.60 19.82
N PHE A 16 1.27 -25.35 19.71
CA PHE A 16 0.44 -26.00 18.70
C PHE A 16 0.77 -25.36 17.34
N PHE A 17 1.82 -25.87 16.68
CA PHE A 17 1.91 -25.79 15.23
C PHE A 17 0.91 -26.80 14.68
N LEU A 18 -0.32 -26.34 14.40
CA LEU A 18 -1.13 -27.00 13.38
C LEU A 18 -0.40 -26.80 12.05
N ALA A 19 0.40 -27.80 11.70
CA ALA A 19 0.75 -28.08 10.32
C ALA A 19 -0.57 -28.34 9.58
N LEU A 20 -1.16 -27.30 9.02
CA LEU A 20 -2.19 -27.47 8.00
C LEU A 20 -1.56 -28.29 6.87
N PRO A 21 -2.16 -29.40 6.44
CA PRO A 21 -1.71 -30.08 5.25
C PRO A 21 -1.79 -29.05 4.12
N ARG A 22 -0.69 -28.92 3.36
CA ARG A 22 -0.73 -28.30 2.04
C ARG A 22 -1.77 -29.08 1.25
N LEU A 23 -3.00 -28.56 1.17
CA LEU A 23 -3.99 -29.00 0.21
C LEU A 23 -3.36 -28.78 -1.16
N GLY A 24 -2.90 -29.89 -1.75
CA GLY A 24 -2.50 -29.91 -3.14
C GLY A 24 -3.67 -29.36 -3.94
N TYR A 25 -3.44 -28.27 -4.65
CA TYR A 25 -4.33 -27.81 -5.69
C TYR A 25 -4.43 -28.94 -6.72
N ALA A 26 -5.54 -29.68 -6.69
CA ALA A 26 -5.94 -30.51 -7.80
C ALA A 26 -6.19 -29.55 -8.97
N LYS A 27 -5.28 -29.56 -9.92
CA LYS A 27 -5.41 -28.88 -11.20
C LYS A 27 -6.52 -29.62 -11.96
N GLU A 28 -7.77 -29.19 -11.80
CA GLU A 28 -8.84 -29.67 -12.66
C GLU A 28 -8.50 -29.29 -14.11
N LYS A 29 -8.22 -30.33 -14.91
CA LYS A 29 -8.10 -30.21 -16.35
C LYS A 29 -9.51 -30.05 -16.90
N PHE A 30 -9.88 -28.84 -17.32
CA PHE A 30 -11.03 -28.68 -18.20
C PHE A 30 -10.70 -29.29 -19.57
N GLY A 31 -11.43 -30.33 -19.93
CA GLY A 31 -11.38 -30.96 -21.25
C GLY A 31 -12.07 -30.08 -22.29
N PHE A 32 -11.37 -29.83 -23.39
CA PHE A 32 -11.91 -29.14 -24.56
C PHE A 32 -12.90 -30.07 -25.29
N GLY A 33 -14.16 -29.66 -25.48
CA GLY A 33 -15.08 -30.27 -26.46
C GLY A 33 -16.15 -31.26 -26.00
N ILE A 34 -16.81 -31.07 -24.84
CA ILE A 34 -18.02 -31.86 -24.51
C ILE A 34 -19.27 -31.16 -25.07
N PRO A 35 -20.07 -31.80 -25.92
CA PRO A 35 -21.29 -31.20 -26.47
C PRO A 35 -22.44 -31.22 -25.46
N VAL A 36 -23.14 -30.10 -25.33
CA VAL A 36 -24.37 -29.98 -24.53
C VAL A 36 -25.56 -29.87 -25.47
N GLN A 37 -26.54 -30.75 -25.31
CA GLN A 37 -27.81 -30.71 -26.03
C GLN A 37 -28.64 -29.50 -25.58
N ALA A 38 -29.10 -28.70 -26.55
CA ALA A 38 -29.97 -27.56 -26.32
C ALA A 38 -31.44 -28.00 -26.24
N ASN A 39 -32.10 -27.69 -25.13
CA ASN A 39 -33.56 -27.58 -25.06
C ASN A 39 -33.94 -26.12 -24.84
N SER A 40 -35.04 -25.72 -25.47
CA SER A 40 -35.37 -24.37 -25.90
C SER A 40 -36.08 -23.47 -24.88
N GLU A 41 -35.74 -22.18 -24.98
CA GLU A 41 -36.51 -20.95 -24.71
C GLU A 41 -36.95 -20.60 -23.27
N LYS A 42 -36.23 -19.67 -22.63
CA LYS A 42 -36.65 -18.25 -22.50
C LYS A 42 -35.61 -17.37 -21.80
N THR A 43 -35.40 -16.18 -22.39
CA THR A 43 -34.39 -15.14 -22.14
C THR A 43 -33.01 -15.52 -22.67
N PRO A 44 -32.41 -14.74 -23.60
CA PRO A 44 -31.04 -15.01 -24.02
C PRO A 44 -30.14 -14.79 -22.80
N GLU A 45 -29.54 -15.86 -22.29
CA GLU A 45 -28.27 -15.70 -21.59
C GLU A 45 -27.35 -14.98 -22.58
N ASN A 46 -26.95 -13.75 -22.25
CA ASN A 46 -26.00 -13.05 -23.09
C ASN A 46 -24.67 -13.80 -22.96
N VAL A 47 -24.27 -14.48 -24.02
CA VAL A 47 -22.98 -15.14 -24.12
C VAL A 47 -21.90 -14.08 -23.90
N LEU A 48 -21.07 -14.27 -22.88
CA LEU A 48 -19.93 -13.39 -22.63
C LEU A 48 -19.01 -13.41 -23.84
N LEU A 49 -18.87 -12.26 -24.51
CA LEU A 49 -17.99 -12.15 -25.65
C LEU A 49 -16.56 -11.90 -25.18
N PRO A 50 -15.54 -12.46 -25.86
CA PRO A 50 -14.18 -11.98 -25.70
C PRO A 50 -14.08 -10.53 -26.15
N LEU A 51 -13.07 -9.80 -25.66
CA LEU A 51 -12.84 -8.42 -26.09
C LEU A 51 -12.61 -8.36 -27.63
N PRO A 52 -13.29 -7.43 -28.33
CA PRO A 52 -13.13 -7.26 -29.77
C PRO A 52 -11.80 -6.59 -30.15
N ALA A 53 -11.56 -6.43 -31.45
CA ALA A 53 -10.41 -5.71 -31.96
C ALA A 53 -10.37 -4.24 -31.47
N THR A 54 -9.18 -3.64 -31.38
CA THR A 54 -8.93 -2.32 -30.80
C THR A 54 -9.81 -1.19 -31.37
N ARG A 55 -10.20 -1.27 -32.64
CA ARG A 55 -11.08 -0.28 -33.27
C ARG A 55 -12.48 -0.29 -32.68
N GLU A 56 -13.09 -1.47 -32.54
CA GLU A 56 -14.43 -1.64 -31.96
C GLU A 56 -14.44 -1.24 -30.48
N LEU A 57 -13.34 -1.50 -29.76
CA LEU A 57 -13.18 -1.04 -28.38
C LEU A 57 -13.29 0.48 -28.26
N ARG A 58 -12.72 1.25 -29.20
CA ARG A 58 -12.80 2.73 -29.19
C ARG A 58 -14.22 3.25 -29.38
N GLU A 59 -15.01 2.58 -30.22
CA GLU A 59 -16.41 2.95 -30.47
C GLU A 59 -17.27 2.79 -29.20
N LEU A 60 -16.94 1.85 -28.30
CA LEU A 60 -17.65 1.71 -27.02
C LEU A 60 -17.49 2.94 -26.12
N VAL A 61 -16.32 3.58 -26.16
CA VAL A 61 -15.90 4.63 -25.25
C VAL A 61 -16.16 6.04 -25.77
N GLU A 62 -16.19 6.21 -27.09
CA GLU A 62 -16.35 7.52 -27.71
C GLU A 62 -17.63 8.21 -27.23
N ASN A 63 -17.48 9.36 -26.57
CA ASN A 63 -18.54 10.15 -25.94
C ASN A 63 -19.38 9.40 -24.88
N ALA A 64 -18.86 8.30 -24.31
CA ALA A 64 -19.52 7.55 -23.27
C ALA A 64 -19.18 8.08 -21.87
N GLU A 65 -20.17 8.09 -20.98
CA GLU A 65 -19.97 8.21 -19.54
C GLU A 65 -19.49 6.86 -19.00
N ILE A 66 -18.35 6.84 -18.32
CA ILE A 66 -17.71 5.63 -17.81
C ILE A 66 -18.13 5.40 -16.36
N VAL A 67 -18.85 4.30 -16.11
CA VAL A 67 -19.38 3.99 -14.78
C VAL A 67 -18.80 2.67 -14.29
N LEU A 68 -18.21 2.68 -13.09
CA LEU A 68 -17.71 1.49 -12.42
C LEU A 68 -18.61 1.13 -11.24
N VAL A 69 -19.09 -0.11 -11.21
CA VAL A 69 -19.66 -0.76 -10.03
C VAL A 69 -18.70 -1.86 -9.60
N SER A 70 -18.28 -1.85 -8.34
CA SER A 70 -17.26 -2.78 -7.86
C SER A 70 -17.45 -3.15 -6.40
N GLY A 71 -17.09 -4.38 -6.03
CA GLY A 71 -17.12 -4.82 -4.64
C GLY A 71 -16.40 -6.13 -4.38
N TYR A 72 -16.37 -6.55 -3.12
CA TYR A 72 -15.84 -7.86 -2.76
C TYR A 72 -16.91 -8.93 -3.02
N GLU A 73 -18.08 -8.76 -2.42
CA GLU A 73 -19.18 -9.74 -2.45
C GLU A 73 -20.54 -9.06 -2.69
N ALA A 74 -21.58 -9.85 -3.01
CA ALA A 74 -22.95 -9.37 -2.95
C ALA A 74 -23.49 -9.49 -1.52
N LYS A 75 -24.18 -8.45 -1.02
CA LYS A 75 -24.65 -8.36 0.38
C LYS A 75 -25.52 -9.52 0.86
N THR A 76 -26.26 -10.18 -0.03
CA THR A 76 -27.22 -11.23 0.34
C THR A 76 -26.62 -12.63 0.36
N ARG A 77 -25.45 -12.84 -0.30
CA ARG A 77 -24.55 -14.03 -0.32
C ARG A 77 -23.77 -14.11 -1.64
N ALA A 78 -22.72 -14.92 -1.69
CA ALA A 78 -22.07 -15.29 -2.96
C ALA A 78 -23.07 -15.91 -3.96
N GLY A 79 -22.96 -15.54 -5.24
CA GLY A 79 -23.90 -15.92 -6.29
C GLY A 79 -25.25 -15.20 -6.20
N ALA A 80 -25.41 -14.20 -5.35
CA ALA A 80 -26.63 -13.41 -5.33
C ALA A 80 -26.74 -12.49 -6.55
N THR A 81 -27.99 -12.15 -6.87
CA THR A 81 -28.31 -11.20 -7.91
C THR A 81 -28.12 -9.77 -7.42
N VAL A 82 -27.39 -8.97 -8.18
CA VAL A 82 -27.29 -7.51 -8.00
C VAL A 82 -27.95 -6.85 -9.19
N GLU A 83 -28.97 -6.04 -8.91
CA GLU A 83 -29.66 -5.23 -9.91
C GLU A 83 -28.91 -3.90 -10.11
N VAL A 84 -28.59 -3.57 -11.36
CA VAL A 84 -27.96 -2.30 -11.73
C VAL A 84 -28.92 -1.54 -12.63
N GLU A 85 -29.43 -0.41 -12.16
CA GLU A 85 -30.37 0.44 -12.91
C GLU A 85 -29.63 1.70 -13.39
N VAL A 86 -29.51 1.85 -14.71
CA VAL A 86 -28.85 2.99 -15.35
C VAL A 86 -29.90 3.94 -15.93
N ASN A 87 -30.12 5.06 -15.28
CA ASN A 87 -31.06 6.09 -15.72
C ASN A 87 -30.32 7.37 -16.10
N ARG A 88 -29.76 7.37 -17.30
CA ARG A 88 -29.00 8.48 -17.90
C ARG A 88 -29.62 8.83 -19.26
N PRO A 89 -30.76 9.54 -19.29
CA PRO A 89 -31.50 9.77 -20.52
C PRO A 89 -30.66 10.58 -21.52
N ALA A 90 -30.69 10.18 -22.79
CA ALA A 90 -29.89 10.73 -23.89
C ALA A 90 -28.36 10.62 -23.74
N SER A 91 -27.86 10.01 -22.66
CA SER A 91 -26.42 9.74 -22.49
C SER A 91 -26.05 8.38 -23.06
N LYS A 92 -24.82 8.29 -23.57
CA LYS A 92 -24.14 7.04 -23.85
C LYS A 92 -23.36 6.61 -22.61
N VAL A 93 -23.48 5.35 -22.19
CA VAL A 93 -22.85 4.84 -20.96
C VAL A 93 -22.08 3.56 -21.26
N LEU A 94 -20.82 3.51 -20.84
CA LEU A 94 -20.07 2.25 -20.72
C LEU A 94 -20.09 1.81 -19.26
N LEU A 95 -20.66 0.63 -19.00
CA LEU A 95 -20.79 0.09 -17.65
C LEU A 95 -19.71 -0.96 -17.39
N ILE A 96 -18.97 -0.80 -16.30
CA ILE A 96 -17.92 -1.72 -15.87
C ILE A 96 -18.34 -2.34 -14.54
N LEU A 97 -18.36 -3.67 -14.48
CA LEU A 97 -18.82 -4.47 -13.34
C LEU A 97 -17.68 -5.37 -12.88
N THR A 98 -17.26 -5.24 -11.63
CA THR A 98 -16.16 -6.05 -11.07
C THR A 98 -16.50 -6.59 -9.69
N SER A 99 -16.12 -7.83 -9.39
CA SER A 99 -16.27 -8.41 -8.05
C SER A 99 -15.17 -9.42 -7.71
N TYR A 100 -14.93 -9.69 -6.42
CA TYR A 100 -14.14 -10.85 -6.03
C TYR A 100 -14.98 -12.12 -6.13
N ASP A 101 -16.07 -12.17 -5.35
CA ASP A 101 -17.02 -13.27 -5.37
C ASP A 101 -17.86 -13.28 -6.65
N GLN A 102 -18.47 -14.44 -6.90
CA GLN A 102 -19.41 -14.59 -8.00
C GLN A 102 -20.63 -13.70 -7.75
N VAL A 103 -20.94 -12.83 -8.72
CA VAL A 103 -22.13 -11.98 -8.72
C VAL A 103 -22.93 -12.25 -10.00
N ASN A 104 -24.24 -12.36 -9.83
CA ASN A 104 -25.18 -12.46 -10.94
C ASN A 104 -25.75 -11.06 -11.24
N TRP A 105 -25.20 -10.38 -12.23
CA TRP A 105 -25.56 -9.01 -12.55
C TRP A 105 -26.83 -8.95 -13.38
N LYS A 106 -27.79 -8.14 -12.96
CA LYS A 106 -29.01 -7.84 -13.73
C LYS A 106 -29.01 -6.36 -14.08
N VAL A 107 -28.67 -6.04 -15.32
CA VAL A 107 -28.56 -4.66 -15.80
C VAL A 107 -29.85 -4.22 -16.46
N SER A 108 -30.31 -3.03 -16.09
CA SER A 108 -31.43 -2.36 -16.72
C SER A 108 -31.11 -0.90 -17.01
N ALA A 109 -31.78 -0.34 -18.02
CA ALA A 109 -31.61 1.05 -18.38
C ALA A 109 -32.95 1.72 -18.73
N SER A 110 -33.01 3.05 -18.57
CA SER A 110 -34.14 3.83 -19.06
C SER A 110 -34.24 3.75 -20.59
N SER A 111 -35.43 3.92 -21.16
CA SER A 111 -35.67 3.77 -22.60
C SER A 111 -34.85 4.70 -23.51
N THR A 112 -34.31 5.79 -22.95
CA THR A 112 -33.49 6.78 -23.68
C THR A 112 -32.02 6.75 -23.28
N THR A 113 -31.63 5.84 -22.37
CA THR A 113 -30.22 5.60 -22.03
C THR A 113 -29.61 4.64 -23.04
N ASN A 114 -28.49 5.04 -23.65
CA ASN A 114 -27.75 4.20 -24.57
C ASN A 114 -26.60 3.51 -23.83
N ILE A 115 -26.76 2.24 -23.43
CA ILE A 115 -25.62 1.45 -22.94
C ILE A 115 -24.80 1.01 -24.16
N SER A 116 -23.60 1.58 -24.32
CA SER A 116 -22.71 1.22 -25.43
C SER A 116 -22.09 -0.16 -25.27
N GLY A 117 -21.90 -0.60 -24.03
CA GLY A 117 -21.46 -1.94 -23.69
C GLY A 117 -21.38 -2.16 -22.18
N VAL A 118 -21.32 -3.43 -21.79
CA VAL A 118 -21.04 -3.85 -20.42
C VAL A 118 -19.73 -4.62 -20.41
N ILE A 119 -18.78 -4.18 -19.60
CA ILE A 119 -17.54 -4.91 -19.32
C ILE A 119 -17.69 -5.57 -17.97
N VAL A 120 -17.53 -6.89 -17.91
CA VAL A 120 -17.60 -7.65 -16.66
C VAL A 120 -16.27 -8.32 -16.36
N SER A 121 -15.89 -8.35 -15.08
CA SER A 121 -14.75 -9.10 -14.58
C SER A 121 -15.05 -9.64 -13.19
N GLY A 122 -14.44 -10.77 -12.83
CA GLY A 122 -14.52 -11.26 -11.46
C GLY A 122 -13.44 -12.31 -11.19
N TYR A 123 -13.03 -12.43 -9.93
CA TYR A 123 -12.14 -13.53 -9.53
C TYR A 123 -12.86 -14.87 -9.64
N HIS A 124 -14.13 -14.92 -9.20
CA HIS A 124 -15.08 -15.97 -9.54
C HIS A 124 -15.96 -15.55 -10.72
N ALA A 125 -16.26 -16.49 -11.63
CA ALA A 125 -16.93 -16.21 -12.90
C ALA A 125 -18.31 -15.55 -12.70
N PRO A 126 -18.50 -14.29 -13.13
CA PRO A 126 -19.77 -13.59 -13.00
C PRO A 126 -20.76 -13.98 -14.11
N THR A 127 -22.05 -13.73 -13.89
CA THR A 127 -23.06 -13.81 -14.96
C THR A 127 -23.70 -12.44 -15.17
N VAL A 128 -24.19 -12.17 -16.39
CA VAL A 128 -24.81 -10.88 -16.73
C VAL A 128 -26.08 -11.11 -17.55
N VAL A 129 -27.19 -10.59 -17.04
CA VAL A 129 -28.47 -10.47 -17.75
C VAL A 129 -28.73 -8.99 -17.98
N ILE A 130 -28.92 -8.57 -19.23
CA ILE A 130 -29.25 -7.17 -19.57
C ILE A 130 -30.57 -7.13 -20.35
N ASN A 131 -31.44 -6.17 -20.00
CA ASN A 131 -32.75 -6.02 -20.63
C ASN A 131 -32.79 -4.98 -21.76
N VAL A 132 -31.63 -4.41 -22.13
CA VAL A 132 -31.45 -3.49 -23.25
C VAL A 132 -30.45 -4.06 -24.26
N LYS A 133 -30.55 -3.61 -25.51
CA LYS A 133 -29.65 -4.06 -26.58
C LYS A 133 -28.27 -3.43 -26.41
N ALA A 134 -27.36 -4.15 -25.76
CA ALA A 134 -25.96 -3.78 -25.62
C ALA A 134 -25.08 -5.04 -25.58
N PRO A 135 -23.86 -5.00 -26.15
CA PRO A 135 -22.93 -6.10 -26.03
C PRO A 135 -22.39 -6.25 -24.60
N VAL A 136 -22.10 -7.49 -24.19
CA VAL A 136 -21.47 -7.81 -22.91
C VAL A 136 -20.14 -8.50 -23.18
N TYR A 137 -19.06 -7.92 -22.64
CA TYR A 137 -17.70 -8.42 -22.80
C TYR A 137 -17.10 -8.83 -21.48
N SER A 138 -16.30 -9.89 -21.49
CA SER A 138 -15.45 -10.26 -20.37
C SER A 138 -14.06 -9.64 -20.53
N ALA A 139 -13.51 -9.08 -19.44
CA ALA A 139 -12.14 -8.57 -19.40
C ALA A 139 -11.43 -9.02 -18.11
N GLU A 140 -10.11 -9.09 -18.13
CA GLU A 140 -9.30 -9.25 -16.92
C GLU A 140 -9.06 -7.89 -16.28
N LEU A 141 -9.84 -7.57 -15.24
CA LEU A 141 -9.74 -6.36 -14.44
C LEU A 141 -9.68 -6.74 -12.96
N PRO A 142 -8.82 -6.09 -12.16
CA PRO A 142 -8.93 -6.22 -10.72
C PRO A 142 -10.25 -5.59 -10.24
N TYR A 143 -10.71 -5.95 -9.05
CA TYR A 143 -11.83 -5.28 -8.37
C TYR A 143 -11.30 -4.28 -7.34
N ALA A 144 -12.09 -3.27 -7.01
CA ALA A 144 -11.78 -2.34 -5.93
C ALA A 144 -13.04 -1.65 -5.43
N TYR A 145 -13.28 -1.69 -4.12
CA TYR A 145 -14.44 -1.03 -3.51
C TYR A 145 -14.15 0.35 -2.93
N GLU A 146 -12.89 0.79 -2.95
CA GLU A 146 -12.43 2.12 -2.52
C GLU A 146 -11.52 2.73 -3.59
N THR A 147 -11.57 4.05 -3.75
CA THR A 147 -10.64 4.77 -4.64
C THR A 147 -9.22 4.87 -4.05
N GLU A 148 -9.09 4.73 -2.73
CA GLU A 148 -7.82 4.67 -1.99
C GLU A 148 -7.34 3.23 -1.83
N ASN A 149 -7.19 2.53 -2.95
CA ASN A 149 -6.69 1.15 -3.02
C ASN A 149 -5.82 0.97 -4.29
N ILE A 150 -4.70 0.22 -4.20
CA ILE A 150 -3.84 -0.04 -5.36
C ILE A 150 -4.57 -0.74 -6.51
N ASN A 151 -5.53 -1.61 -6.22
CA ASN A 151 -6.31 -2.32 -7.22
C ASN A 151 -7.22 -1.36 -7.98
N PHE A 152 -7.72 -0.28 -7.37
CA PHE A 152 -8.44 0.77 -8.09
C PHE A 152 -7.54 1.48 -9.10
N ARG A 153 -6.32 1.86 -8.67
CA ARG A 153 -5.32 2.45 -9.58
C ARG A 153 -5.03 1.51 -10.76
N ARG A 154 -4.72 0.25 -10.48
CA ARG A 154 -4.44 -0.78 -11.49
C ARG A 154 -5.64 -1.03 -12.42
N LEU A 155 -6.86 -0.97 -11.89
CA LEU A 155 -8.09 -1.06 -12.67
C LEU A 155 -8.14 0.05 -13.71
N VAL A 156 -7.98 1.31 -13.29
CA VAL A 156 -8.03 2.47 -14.20
C VAL A 156 -6.84 2.44 -15.18
N GLU A 157 -5.63 2.07 -14.75
CA GLU A 157 -4.49 1.87 -15.65
C GLU A 157 -4.78 0.81 -16.72
N ARG A 158 -5.41 -0.31 -16.33
CA ARG A 158 -5.79 -1.37 -17.27
C ARG A 158 -6.89 -0.92 -18.23
N LEU A 159 -7.87 -0.16 -17.75
CA LEU A 159 -8.89 0.46 -18.60
C LEU A 159 -8.26 1.44 -19.60
N ASN A 160 -7.23 2.19 -19.20
CA ASN A 160 -6.50 3.07 -20.12
C ASN A 160 -5.79 2.26 -21.22
N VAL A 161 -5.11 1.17 -20.85
CA VAL A 161 -4.43 0.30 -21.82
C VAL A 161 -5.41 -0.34 -22.80
N LEU A 162 -6.56 -0.81 -22.32
CA LEU A 162 -7.53 -1.55 -23.15
C LEU A 162 -8.43 -0.63 -23.97
N PHE A 163 -8.87 0.50 -23.39
CA PHE A 163 -9.94 1.33 -23.92
C PHE A 163 -9.55 2.81 -24.08
N GLY A 164 -8.38 3.24 -23.60
CA GLY A 164 -8.01 4.66 -23.55
C GLY A 164 -8.76 5.47 -22.49
N ILE A 165 -9.33 4.79 -21.48
CA ILE A 165 -10.03 5.41 -20.36
C ILE A 165 -9.02 5.81 -19.28
N ASP A 166 -8.77 7.09 -19.09
CA ASP A 166 -7.90 7.61 -18.03
C ASP A 166 -8.66 8.07 -16.77
N ARG A 167 -10.00 8.15 -16.86
CA ARG A 167 -10.88 8.66 -15.81
C ARG A 167 -12.27 8.01 -15.85
N LEU A 168 -12.84 7.78 -14.68
CA LEU A 168 -14.24 7.38 -14.49
C LEU A 168 -15.15 8.60 -14.28
N ASN A 169 -16.40 8.52 -14.75
CA ASN A 169 -17.44 9.52 -14.48
C ASN A 169 -18.25 9.20 -13.22
N ALA A 170 -18.37 7.93 -12.85
CA ALA A 170 -18.98 7.53 -11.59
C ALA A 170 -18.36 6.23 -11.05
N PHE A 171 -18.26 6.16 -9.72
CA PHE A 171 -17.81 4.98 -9.01
C PHE A 171 -18.79 4.59 -7.90
N ARG A 172 -19.26 3.34 -7.93
CA ARG A 172 -20.14 2.74 -6.92
C ARG A 172 -19.40 1.54 -6.32
N GLY A 173 -18.53 1.84 -5.35
CA GLY A 173 -17.72 0.87 -4.63
C GLY A 173 -18.30 0.53 -3.26
N SER A 174 -18.32 -0.75 -2.88
CA SER A 174 -18.65 -1.20 -1.53
C SER A 174 -18.10 -2.59 -1.25
N TYR A 175 -17.66 -2.88 -0.02
CA TYR A 175 -17.22 -4.23 0.34
C TYR A 175 -18.32 -5.27 0.03
N SER A 176 -19.52 -5.07 0.58
CA SER A 176 -20.72 -5.84 0.23
C SER A 176 -21.64 -5.01 -0.68
N ILE A 177 -21.71 -5.39 -1.95
CA ILE A 177 -22.50 -4.74 -3.00
C ILE A 177 -23.99 -4.84 -2.65
N PRO A 178 -24.73 -3.71 -2.61
CA PRO A 178 -26.16 -3.76 -2.32
C PRO A 178 -26.90 -4.53 -3.41
N ALA A 179 -28.05 -5.12 -3.06
CA ALA A 179 -28.89 -5.85 -4.01
C ALA A 179 -29.37 -4.99 -5.20
N MET A 180 -29.37 -3.66 -5.04
CA MET A 180 -29.70 -2.70 -6.09
C MET A 180 -28.72 -1.52 -6.08
N VAL A 181 -28.15 -1.20 -7.23
CA VAL A 181 -27.29 -0.04 -7.48
C VAL A 181 -27.98 0.85 -8.53
N ARG A 182 -28.28 2.10 -8.16
CA ARG A 182 -28.91 3.08 -9.06
C ARG A 182 -27.88 4.09 -9.56
N ILE A 183 -27.83 4.28 -10.87
CA ILE A 183 -26.94 5.23 -11.56
C ILE A 183 -27.82 6.24 -12.30
N SER A 184 -28.21 7.30 -11.60
CA SER A 184 -28.97 8.42 -12.17
C SER A 184 -28.15 9.69 -12.32
N VAL A 185 -27.06 9.81 -11.56
CA VAL A 185 -26.19 10.99 -11.49
C VAL A 185 -24.73 10.56 -11.57
N MET A 186 -23.92 11.36 -12.27
CA MET A 186 -22.46 11.20 -12.33
C MET A 186 -21.80 11.88 -11.14
N ASP A 187 -20.63 11.40 -10.77
CA ASP A 187 -19.88 12.02 -9.69
C ASP A 187 -19.28 13.35 -10.17
N ALA A 188 -19.10 14.29 -9.24
CA ALA A 188 -18.38 15.51 -9.55
C ALA A 188 -16.95 15.14 -10.03
N PRO A 189 -16.39 15.85 -11.03
CA PRO A 189 -15.02 15.60 -11.47
C PRO A 189 -14.05 15.58 -10.29
N SER A 190 -13.36 14.45 -10.12
CA SER A 190 -12.45 14.24 -8.99
C SER A 190 -11.20 13.54 -9.47
N ALA A 191 -10.05 14.00 -8.98
CA ALA A 191 -8.77 13.35 -9.24
C ALA A 191 -8.76 11.91 -8.69
N ALA A 192 -9.57 11.62 -7.66
CA ALA A 192 -9.73 10.28 -7.11
C ALA A 192 -10.36 9.27 -8.09
N LEU A 193 -11.00 9.73 -9.17
CA LEU A 193 -11.56 8.87 -10.22
C LEU A 193 -10.59 8.61 -11.38
N THR A 194 -9.31 8.94 -11.21
CA THR A 194 -8.23 8.68 -12.16
C THR A 194 -7.23 7.67 -11.59
N ALA A 195 -6.36 7.11 -12.44
CA ALA A 195 -5.24 6.29 -11.98
C ALA A 195 -4.26 7.09 -11.10
N LYS A 196 -4.00 8.36 -11.46
CA LYS A 196 -3.05 9.26 -10.77
C LYS A 196 -3.48 9.55 -9.33
N GLY A 197 -4.77 9.78 -9.12
CA GLY A 197 -5.33 10.09 -7.81
C GLY A 197 -5.10 11.53 -7.40
N ALA A 198 -4.85 11.74 -6.11
CA ALA A 198 -4.61 13.06 -5.54
C ALA A 198 -3.50 13.83 -6.26
N ILE A 199 -3.75 15.12 -6.48
CA ILE A 199 -2.80 16.03 -7.12
C ILE A 199 -1.94 16.65 -6.02
N PRO A 200 -0.59 16.61 -6.13
CA PRO A 200 0.28 17.30 -5.19
C PRO A 200 -0.06 18.78 -5.05
N LYS A 201 0.02 19.28 -3.81
CA LYS A 201 -0.23 20.69 -3.47
C LYS A 201 1.09 21.36 -3.17
N ALA A 202 1.22 22.64 -3.54
CA ALA A 202 2.39 23.42 -3.19
C ALA A 202 2.55 23.45 -1.66
N PRO A 203 3.75 23.21 -1.12
CA PRO A 203 3.98 23.24 0.31
C PRO A 203 3.82 24.68 0.84
N SER A 204 3.23 24.82 2.02
CA SER A 204 3.07 26.13 2.69
C SER A 204 4.38 26.65 3.30
N LYS A 205 5.32 25.74 3.55
CA LYS A 205 6.67 26.01 4.05
C LYS A 205 7.68 25.39 3.09
N GLN A 206 8.73 26.13 2.75
CA GLN A 206 9.86 25.55 2.02
C GLN A 206 10.76 24.81 3.00
N HIS A 207 10.96 23.51 2.78
CA HIS A 207 11.81 22.66 3.60
C HIS A 207 12.71 21.82 2.70
N SER A 208 14.02 21.90 2.91
CA SER A 208 14.98 21.05 2.22
C SER A 208 15.46 19.94 3.13
N PHE A 209 15.69 18.77 2.53
CA PHE A 209 16.16 17.58 3.22
C PHE A 209 17.10 16.78 2.31
N GLU A 210 17.75 15.78 2.89
CA GLU A 210 18.67 14.90 2.18
C GLU A 210 18.10 13.48 2.13
N LEU A 211 18.16 12.86 0.96
CA LEU A 211 17.92 11.43 0.79
C LEU A 211 19.23 10.74 0.42
N LEU A 212 19.34 9.49 0.84
CA LEU A 212 20.51 8.69 0.57
C LEU A 212 20.32 7.86 -0.71
N SER A 213 21.27 8.00 -1.63
CA SER A 213 21.33 7.17 -2.82
C SER A 213 22.01 5.81 -2.57
N THR A 214 21.85 4.88 -3.50
CA THR A 214 22.41 3.51 -3.44
C THR A 214 23.95 3.51 -3.41
N ASP A 215 24.59 4.52 -3.98
CA ASP A 215 26.03 4.77 -3.92
C ASP A 215 26.45 5.60 -2.70
N CYS A 216 25.57 5.74 -1.72
CA CYS A 216 25.79 6.44 -0.44
C CYS A 216 26.04 7.95 -0.57
N ARG A 217 25.64 8.57 -1.67
CA ARG A 217 25.61 10.05 -1.79
C ARG A 217 24.37 10.61 -1.10
N LYS A 218 24.52 11.82 -0.58
CA LYS A 218 23.41 12.63 -0.08
C LYS A 218 22.88 13.48 -1.21
N ILE A 219 21.63 13.27 -1.58
CA ILE A 219 20.94 14.00 -2.64
C ILE A 219 19.97 14.96 -1.99
N ARG A 220 20.02 16.23 -2.36
CA ARG A 220 19.16 17.26 -1.77
C ARG A 220 17.81 17.32 -2.45
N TRP A 221 16.78 17.40 -1.63
CA TRP A 221 15.38 17.46 -2.00
C TRP A 221 14.70 18.66 -1.35
N GLN A 222 13.63 19.12 -1.97
CA GLN A 222 12.57 19.93 -1.38
C GLN A 222 11.27 19.13 -1.38
N LEU A 223 10.25 19.66 -0.71
CA LEU A 223 8.95 19.00 -0.58
C LEU A 223 8.26 18.76 -1.94
N ASP A 224 8.59 19.53 -2.96
CA ASP A 224 8.02 19.47 -4.31
C ASP A 224 8.96 18.85 -5.37
N GLY A 225 10.13 18.32 -4.97
CA GLY A 225 11.01 17.61 -5.89
C GLY A 225 12.50 17.68 -5.55
N PRO A 226 13.36 17.04 -6.38
CA PRO A 226 14.81 17.07 -6.17
C PRO A 226 15.38 18.46 -6.48
N ILE A 227 16.26 18.96 -5.61
CA ILE A 227 17.06 20.17 -5.89
C ILE A 227 18.19 19.80 -6.84
N ASP A 228 18.87 18.70 -6.52
CA ASP A 228 19.97 18.18 -7.33
C ASP A 228 19.36 17.41 -8.53
N LYS A 229 19.59 17.90 -9.75
CA LYS A 229 18.98 17.35 -10.98
C LYS A 229 19.66 16.08 -11.50
N GLU A 230 20.70 15.61 -10.81
CA GLU A 230 21.39 14.39 -11.20
C GLU A 230 20.48 13.18 -10.96
N PRO A 231 20.37 12.25 -11.93
CA PRO A 231 19.68 10.99 -11.71
C PRO A 231 20.32 10.26 -10.52
N ALA A 232 19.49 9.89 -9.55
CA ALA A 232 19.90 9.12 -8.40
C ALA A 232 18.94 7.97 -8.16
N GLN A 233 19.51 6.85 -7.71
CA GLN A 233 18.75 5.69 -7.24
C GLN A 233 18.80 5.70 -5.72
N TYR A 234 17.66 5.52 -5.06
CA TYR A 234 17.54 5.66 -3.60
C TYR A 234 17.55 4.31 -2.90
N GLN A 235 18.13 4.28 -1.70
CA GLN A 235 18.10 3.08 -0.87
C GLN A 235 16.70 2.85 -0.30
N THR A 236 16.24 1.59 -0.35
CA THR A 236 14.97 1.15 0.24
C THR A 236 15.20 -0.07 1.12
N GLY A 237 14.47 -0.14 2.24
CA GLY A 237 14.37 -1.32 3.09
C GLY A 237 15.65 -1.78 3.81
N LYS A 238 16.80 -1.12 3.61
CA LYS A 238 18.05 -1.45 4.29
C LYS A 238 18.32 -0.42 5.40
N PRO A 239 18.49 -0.86 6.66
CA PRO A 239 18.86 0.03 7.76
C PRO A 239 20.31 0.49 7.57
N VAL A 240 20.48 1.76 7.21
CA VAL A 240 21.79 2.39 7.04
C VAL A 240 21.76 3.77 7.72
N ALA A 241 22.84 4.12 8.43
CA ALA A 241 23.02 5.44 9.02
C ALA A 241 24.38 6.04 8.64
N PHE A 242 24.47 7.37 8.68
CA PHE A 242 25.67 8.12 8.28
C PHE A 242 26.08 9.06 9.39
N SER A 243 27.34 9.01 9.81
CA SER A 243 27.88 10.08 10.64
C SER A 243 28.05 11.31 9.75
N GLY A 244 27.25 12.36 9.97
CA GLY A 244 27.34 13.59 9.17
C GLY A 244 28.70 14.30 9.24
N VAL A 245 29.56 13.90 10.18
CA VAL A 245 30.94 14.35 10.38
C VAL A 245 31.79 13.09 10.53
N GLY A 246 32.71 12.84 9.60
CA GLY A 246 33.41 11.56 9.50
C GLY A 246 32.67 10.66 8.52
N SER A 247 33.34 10.26 7.46
CA SER A 247 32.76 9.60 6.30
C SER A 247 32.42 8.12 6.55
N ALA A 248 31.88 7.81 7.74
CA ALA A 248 31.49 6.46 8.12
C ALA A 248 30.01 6.20 7.77
N THR A 249 29.81 5.10 7.05
CA THR A 249 28.53 4.45 6.81
C THR A 249 28.38 3.31 7.81
N TYR A 250 27.23 3.27 8.47
CA TYR A 250 26.86 2.20 9.39
C TYR A 250 25.77 1.36 8.74
N SER A 251 26.01 0.05 8.66
CA SER A 251 25.10 -0.92 8.08
C SER A 251 25.10 -2.19 8.91
N LEU A 252 24.38 -3.21 8.45
CA LEU A 252 24.34 -4.51 9.12
C LEU A 252 24.78 -5.62 8.20
N ARG A 253 25.61 -6.51 8.74
CA ARG A 253 26.13 -7.69 8.06
C ARG A 253 26.13 -8.86 9.03
N ASP A 254 25.52 -9.98 8.62
CA ASP A 254 25.44 -11.21 9.42
C ASP A 254 24.90 -11.00 10.85
N GLY A 255 23.95 -10.08 11.01
CA GLY A 255 23.36 -9.74 12.31
C GLY A 255 24.30 -8.96 13.24
N GLN A 256 25.29 -8.25 12.70
CA GLN A 256 26.24 -7.42 13.43
C GLN A 256 26.36 -6.04 12.79
N LEU A 257 26.79 -5.05 13.59
CA LEU A 257 27.04 -3.69 13.11
C LEU A 257 28.31 -3.68 12.26
N GLU A 258 28.17 -3.22 11.02
CA GLU A 258 29.30 -3.02 10.11
C GLU A 258 29.54 -1.51 9.96
N ILE A 259 30.81 -1.12 10.06
CA ILE A 259 31.27 0.26 9.89
C ILE A 259 32.15 0.29 8.65
N LEU A 260 31.74 1.07 7.64
CA LEU A 260 32.51 1.34 6.44
C LEU A 260 32.97 2.80 6.46
N GLN A 261 34.26 3.05 6.57
CA GLN A 261 34.82 4.39 6.43
C GLN A 261 35.02 4.70 4.94
N ALA A 262 34.75 5.92 4.49
CA ALA A 262 34.84 6.23 3.05
C ALA A 262 36.28 6.25 2.50
N ASP A 263 37.28 6.33 3.38
CA ASP A 263 38.70 6.37 3.01
C ASP A 263 39.42 5.01 3.12
N THR A 264 38.86 4.04 3.85
CA THR A 264 39.50 2.74 4.11
C THR A 264 38.62 1.57 3.68
N ARG A 265 39.21 0.62 2.94
CA ARG A 265 38.49 -0.49 2.29
C ARG A 265 38.20 -1.74 3.15
N PRO A 266 38.80 -2.01 4.33
CA PRO A 266 38.21 -3.04 5.18
C PRO A 266 37.11 -2.41 6.04
N SER A 267 35.89 -2.93 5.91
CA SER A 267 34.84 -2.68 6.88
C SER A 267 35.21 -3.33 8.22
N VAL A 268 34.79 -2.69 9.32
CA VAL A 268 34.95 -3.23 10.67
C VAL A 268 33.60 -3.74 11.15
N VAL A 269 33.56 -4.99 11.61
CA VAL A 269 32.36 -5.59 12.18
C VAL A 269 32.44 -5.56 13.70
N ILE A 270 31.43 -5.00 14.34
CA ILE A 270 31.33 -4.87 15.79
C ILE A 270 30.27 -5.88 16.31
N PRO A 271 30.68 -6.92 17.06
CA PRO A 271 29.73 -7.88 17.61
C PRO A 271 28.90 -7.27 18.74
N LEU A 272 27.68 -7.78 18.92
CA LEU A 272 26.87 -7.48 20.10
C LEU A 272 27.51 -8.10 21.37
N PRO A 273 27.39 -7.44 22.54
CA PRO A 273 27.76 -8.04 23.81
C PRO A 273 26.91 -9.28 24.10
N LYS A 274 27.48 -10.27 24.80
CA LYS A 274 26.79 -11.54 25.09
C LYS A 274 25.51 -11.38 25.93
N ASN A 275 25.41 -10.30 26.70
CA ASN A 275 24.27 -9.98 27.55
C ASN A 275 23.19 -9.14 26.82
N PHE A 276 23.40 -8.82 25.54
CA PHE A 276 22.39 -8.15 24.73
C PHE A 276 21.52 -9.19 24.02
N PRO A 277 20.23 -8.91 23.80
CA PRO A 277 19.43 -9.70 22.89
C PRO A 277 20.10 -9.72 21.50
N ARG A 278 20.02 -10.85 20.81
CA ARG A 278 20.57 -10.96 19.45
C ARG A 278 19.70 -10.14 18.49
N PHE A 279 20.31 -9.59 17.44
CA PHE A 279 19.53 -9.08 16.32
C PHE A 279 18.68 -10.21 15.72
N SER A 280 17.39 -9.94 15.60
CA SER A 280 16.43 -10.76 14.89
C SER A 280 16.35 -10.29 13.44
N TRP A 281 15.65 -9.17 13.20
CA TRP A 281 15.47 -8.58 11.88
C TRP A 281 15.64 -7.08 11.99
N PRO A 282 16.78 -6.51 11.62
CA PRO A 282 16.95 -5.08 11.74
C PRO A 282 16.14 -4.33 10.70
N THR A 283 15.47 -3.25 11.12
CA THR A 283 14.48 -2.55 10.30
C THR A 283 14.70 -1.06 10.20
N GLY A 284 15.37 -0.43 11.17
CA GLY A 284 15.66 1.00 11.15
C GLY A 284 17.04 1.29 11.70
N MET A 285 17.69 2.33 11.17
CA MET A 285 18.94 2.83 11.72
C MET A 285 19.00 4.35 11.63
N ALA A 286 19.41 5.00 12.71
CA ALA A 286 19.56 6.46 12.76
C ALA A 286 20.87 6.85 13.42
N TYR A 287 21.47 7.95 12.95
CA TYR A 287 22.61 8.57 13.60
C TYR A 287 22.15 9.76 14.46
N ASP A 288 22.30 9.63 15.77
CA ASP A 288 22.15 10.74 16.71
C ASP A 288 23.41 11.61 16.66
N ALA A 289 23.32 12.72 15.92
CA ALA A 289 24.43 13.64 15.74
C ALA A 289 24.84 14.40 17.01
N ARG A 290 23.97 14.45 18.04
CA ARG A 290 24.23 15.13 19.31
C ARG A 290 25.06 14.26 20.24
N ARG A 291 24.67 12.99 20.40
CA ARG A 291 25.36 12.00 21.26
C ARG A 291 26.45 11.23 20.53
N LYS A 292 26.49 11.32 19.19
CA LYS A 292 27.36 10.52 18.33
C LYS A 292 27.03 9.02 18.45
N PHE A 293 25.74 8.71 18.52
CA PHE A 293 25.26 7.33 18.60
C PHE A 293 24.71 6.85 17.26
N VAL A 294 24.89 5.57 16.98
CA VAL A 294 24.12 4.84 15.98
C VAL A 294 23.09 4.02 16.72
N SER A 295 21.83 4.27 16.40
CA SER A 295 20.69 3.55 16.96
C SER A 295 20.16 2.56 15.93
N VAL A 296 20.00 1.30 16.32
CA VAL A 296 19.50 0.21 15.47
C VAL A 296 18.19 -0.30 16.04
N ALA A 297 17.12 -0.28 15.25
CA ALA A 297 15.85 -0.89 15.59
C ALA A 297 15.74 -2.29 14.96
N THR A 298 15.22 -3.26 15.71
CA THR A 298 14.95 -4.62 15.22
C THR A 298 13.51 -5.05 15.42
N LEU A 299 13.03 -5.92 14.53
CA LEU A 299 11.72 -6.53 14.46
C LEU A 299 11.77 -8.01 14.82
N GLY A 300 10.67 -8.54 15.37
CA GLY A 300 10.49 -9.95 15.71
C GLY A 300 10.39 -10.17 17.22
N GLY A 301 9.23 -10.62 17.69
CA GLY A 301 8.91 -10.70 19.11
C GLY A 301 8.85 -9.30 19.72
N GLU A 302 9.58 -9.09 20.82
CA GLU A 302 9.57 -7.83 21.59
C GLU A 302 10.08 -6.62 20.80
N GLY A 303 11.04 -6.83 19.89
CA GLY A 303 11.76 -5.75 19.20
C GLY A 303 12.61 -4.89 20.16
N TYR A 304 13.74 -4.39 19.69
CA TYR A 304 14.64 -3.58 20.53
C TYR A 304 15.26 -2.43 19.76
N LEU A 305 15.54 -1.33 20.47
CA LEU A 305 16.36 -0.21 20.04
C LEU A 305 17.72 -0.31 20.72
N TYR A 306 18.76 -0.65 19.96
CA TYR A 306 20.14 -0.74 20.42
C TYR A 306 20.86 0.56 20.15
N ARG A 307 21.76 0.98 21.05
CA ARG A 307 22.55 2.21 20.86
C ARG A 307 24.03 1.91 20.94
N PHE A 308 24.75 2.37 19.93
CA PHE A 308 26.19 2.21 19.78
C PHE A 308 26.86 3.58 19.79
N ASP A 309 27.82 3.79 20.67
CA ASP A 309 28.62 5.00 20.74
C ASP A 309 29.76 4.93 19.72
N THR A 310 29.71 5.84 18.74
CA THR A 310 30.69 5.89 17.65
C THR A 310 32.05 6.45 18.08
N VAL A 311 32.12 7.17 19.21
CA VAL A 311 33.36 7.74 19.74
C VAL A 311 34.13 6.69 20.51
N THR A 312 33.47 6.00 21.44
CA THR A 312 34.10 4.93 22.23
C THR A 312 34.12 3.59 21.51
N GLN A 313 33.38 3.46 20.40
CA GLN A 313 33.15 2.22 19.65
C GLN A 313 32.59 1.09 20.52
N GLN A 314 31.66 1.43 21.41
CA GLN A 314 31.03 0.49 22.34
C GLN A 314 29.52 0.55 22.28
N TRP A 315 28.88 -0.61 22.48
CA TRP A 315 27.45 -0.67 22.72
C TRP A 315 27.13 -0.04 24.08
N VAL A 316 26.20 0.89 24.08
CA VAL A 316 25.78 1.66 25.26
C VAL A 316 24.71 0.88 26.01
N ASP A 317 23.59 0.58 25.35
CA ASP A 317 22.47 -0.16 25.90
C ASP A 317 21.51 -0.66 24.80
N TYR A 318 20.39 -1.25 25.23
CA TYR A 318 19.23 -1.55 24.41
C TYR A 318 17.94 -1.21 25.17
N ARG A 319 16.86 -0.92 24.42
CA ARG A 319 15.52 -0.63 24.96
C ARG A 319 14.49 -1.49 24.27
N SER A 320 13.53 -2.00 25.03
CA SER A 320 12.37 -2.70 24.47
C SER A 320 11.57 -1.76 23.59
N LEU A 321 11.15 -2.24 22.42
CA LEU A 321 10.15 -1.55 21.58
C LEU A 321 8.72 -2.02 21.89
N ASN A 322 8.54 -2.90 22.88
CA ASN A 322 7.24 -3.39 23.34
C ASN A 322 6.36 -3.94 22.20
N ASN A 323 6.96 -4.77 21.33
CA ASN A 323 6.36 -5.35 20.14
C ASN A 323 5.85 -4.31 19.12
N ILE A 324 6.46 -3.12 19.06
CA ILE A 324 6.19 -2.14 18.00
C ILE A 324 7.17 -2.36 16.86
N ASP A 325 6.63 -2.72 15.70
CA ASP A 325 7.39 -2.95 14.49
C ASP A 325 7.67 -1.62 13.77
N ILE A 326 8.95 -1.23 13.77
CA ILE A 326 9.45 -0.02 13.10
C ILE A 326 9.95 -0.40 11.71
N PHE A 327 9.63 0.38 10.68
CA PHE A 327 10.12 0.22 9.30
C PHE A 327 11.15 1.27 8.88
N SER A 328 11.20 2.41 9.57
CA SER A 328 12.27 3.40 9.39
C SER A 328 12.46 4.20 10.67
N LEU A 329 13.67 4.71 10.87
CA LEU A 329 14.05 5.45 12.07
C LEU A 329 14.95 6.62 11.65
N SER A 330 14.65 7.81 12.15
CA SER A 330 15.47 9.01 11.95
C SER A 330 15.59 9.79 13.24
N TYR A 331 16.72 10.49 13.41
CA TYR A 331 16.95 11.35 14.58
C TYR A 331 16.67 12.81 14.23
N ASP A 332 15.86 13.47 15.05
CA ASP A 332 15.56 14.89 14.96
C ASP A 332 16.36 15.67 15.99
N LYS A 333 17.38 16.36 15.47
CA LYS A 333 18.29 17.21 16.26
C LYS A 333 17.59 18.41 16.92
N THR A 334 16.47 18.87 16.38
CA THR A 334 15.79 20.08 16.85
C THR A 334 15.03 19.80 18.14
N LYS A 335 14.39 18.64 18.24
CA LYS A 335 13.58 18.22 19.40
C LYS A 335 14.27 17.18 20.28
N ASP A 336 15.47 16.73 19.91
CA ASP A 336 16.28 15.74 20.66
C ASP A 336 15.57 14.40 20.87
N HIS A 337 14.99 13.87 19.79
CA HIS A 337 14.22 12.63 19.79
C HIS A 337 14.38 11.89 18.45
N TYR A 338 14.08 10.60 18.44
CA TYR A 338 13.91 9.83 17.23
C TYR A 338 12.45 9.84 16.81
N VAL A 339 12.25 9.81 15.49
CA VAL A 339 10.95 9.64 14.85
C VAL A 339 11.02 8.40 13.98
N ALA A 340 10.07 7.49 14.16
CA ALA A 340 9.99 6.23 13.44
C ALA A 340 8.65 6.08 12.70
N TRP A 341 8.70 5.43 11.54
CA TRP A 341 7.51 4.92 10.84
C TRP A 341 7.28 3.47 11.23
N THR A 342 6.03 3.11 11.53
CA THR A 342 5.65 1.75 11.98
C THR A 342 4.87 0.99 10.92
N ASP A 343 4.79 -0.33 11.09
CA ASP A 343 3.96 -1.25 10.29
C ASP A 343 2.44 -0.98 10.39
N GLN A 344 2.02 -0.22 11.41
CA GLN A 344 0.63 0.18 11.63
C GLN A 344 0.29 1.57 11.05
N GLY A 345 1.22 2.21 10.35
CA GLY A 345 1.00 3.54 9.77
C GLY A 345 0.98 4.66 10.81
N GLU A 346 1.76 4.48 11.88
CA GLU A 346 1.93 5.42 12.96
C GLU A 346 3.32 6.05 12.92
N LEU A 347 3.42 7.32 13.34
CA LEU A 347 4.67 7.91 13.80
C LEU A 347 4.89 7.55 15.25
N LEU A 348 6.06 6.99 15.56
CA LEU A 348 6.52 6.68 16.90
C LEU A 348 7.61 7.69 17.30
N PHE A 349 7.46 8.32 18.45
CA PHE A 349 8.40 9.28 19.01
C PHE A 349 9.13 8.66 20.21
N ILE A 350 10.46 8.68 20.16
CA ILE A 350 11.34 8.08 21.17
C ILE A 350 12.36 9.14 21.60
N SER A 351 12.58 9.36 22.90
CA SER A 351 13.56 10.35 23.37
C SER A 351 14.96 10.06 22.84
N GLY A 352 15.87 11.05 22.82
CA GLY A 352 17.28 10.81 22.52
C GLY A 352 17.95 9.76 23.45
N ASN A 353 17.35 9.50 24.62
CA ASN A 353 17.77 8.45 25.55
C ASN A 353 17.19 7.06 25.25
N GLY A 354 16.30 6.94 24.27
CA GLY A 354 15.67 5.69 23.86
C GLY A 354 14.34 5.38 24.57
N ASP A 355 13.79 6.32 25.35
CA ASP A 355 12.52 6.13 26.06
C ASP A 355 11.32 6.44 25.16
N PHE A 356 10.25 5.65 25.24
CA PHE A 356 9.00 5.95 24.55
C PHE A 356 8.44 7.31 24.98
N LEU A 357 8.09 8.16 24.01
CA LEU A 357 7.41 9.44 24.27
C LEU A 357 5.94 9.37 23.90
N SER A 358 5.63 9.09 22.63
CA SER A 358 4.25 9.04 22.13
C SER A 358 4.17 8.32 20.79
N LYS A 359 2.94 8.04 20.33
CA LYS A 359 2.67 7.54 18.99
C LYS A 359 1.44 8.21 18.38
N ARG A 360 1.40 8.32 17.05
CA ARG A 360 0.31 8.99 16.31
C ARG A 360 0.00 8.23 15.02
N LYS A 361 -1.24 7.78 14.88
CA LYS A 361 -1.71 7.14 13.64
C LYS A 361 -1.96 8.19 12.57
N ILE A 362 -1.16 8.20 11.51
CA ILE A 362 -1.23 9.25 10.48
C ILE A 362 -1.46 8.73 9.06
N ALA A 363 -1.36 7.42 8.81
CA ALA A 363 -1.54 6.87 7.45
C ALA A 363 -2.87 7.27 6.78
N HIS A 364 -3.93 7.48 7.57
CA HIS A 364 -5.23 7.93 7.07
C HIS A 364 -5.25 9.42 6.67
N LEU A 365 -4.26 10.20 7.09
CA LEU A 365 -4.08 11.61 6.72
C LEU A 365 -3.26 11.76 5.43
N LEU A 366 -2.53 10.71 5.02
CA LEU A 366 -1.65 10.72 3.86
C LEU A 366 -2.47 10.53 2.58
N GLU A 367 -2.88 11.63 1.96
CA GLU A 367 -3.68 11.62 0.73
C GLU A 367 -3.01 10.75 -0.36
N GLY A 368 -3.73 9.77 -0.92
CA GLY A 368 -3.21 8.84 -1.92
C GLY A 368 -2.39 7.67 -1.38
N PHE A 369 -2.15 7.58 -0.07
CA PHE A 369 -1.37 6.48 0.53
C PHE A 369 -2.04 5.12 0.34
N GLY A 370 -3.38 5.04 0.36
CA GLY A 370 -4.08 3.77 0.10
C GLY A 370 -3.84 3.22 -1.31
N ARG A 371 -3.42 4.07 -2.26
CA ARG A 371 -3.19 3.68 -3.66
C ARG A 371 -1.86 2.98 -3.92
N ILE A 372 -0.97 2.90 -2.93
CA ILE A 372 0.37 2.31 -3.11
C ILE A 372 0.46 0.86 -2.63
N TYR A 373 -0.60 0.32 -2.00
CA TYR A 373 -0.64 -1.06 -1.51
C TYR A 373 -2.06 -1.61 -1.43
N ASP A 374 -2.19 -2.93 -1.23
CA ASP A 374 -3.47 -3.58 -1.05
C ASP A 374 -3.68 -3.90 0.44
N ARG A 375 -4.59 -3.14 1.07
CA ARG A 375 -4.80 -3.23 2.52
C ARG A 375 -5.26 -4.63 2.92
N GLY A 376 -4.47 -5.30 3.75
CA GLY A 376 -4.75 -6.64 4.27
C GLY A 376 -4.22 -7.79 3.40
N ASN A 377 -3.76 -7.51 2.18
CA ASN A 377 -3.27 -8.52 1.24
C ASN A 377 -1.77 -8.37 0.91
N THR A 378 -1.20 -7.19 1.11
CA THR A 378 0.23 -6.94 0.90
C THR A 378 0.89 -6.42 2.18
N GLU A 379 2.22 -6.52 2.23
CA GLU A 379 3.02 -5.85 3.25
C GLU A 379 2.72 -4.35 3.28
N PHE A 380 2.76 -3.79 4.49
CA PHE A 380 2.49 -2.38 4.69
C PHE A 380 3.65 -1.53 4.13
N PRO A 381 3.39 -0.40 3.45
CA PRO A 381 4.46 0.37 2.81
C PRO A 381 5.47 0.93 3.81
N THR A 382 6.76 0.79 3.49
CA THR A 382 7.84 1.50 4.18
C THR A 382 7.94 2.94 3.68
N LEU A 383 7.92 3.89 4.61
CA LEU A 383 8.20 5.30 4.36
C LEU A 383 9.52 5.68 5.02
N SER A 384 10.39 6.41 4.31
CA SER A 384 11.49 7.12 4.96
C SER A 384 10.94 8.33 5.69
N VAL A 385 11.35 8.51 6.94
CA VAL A 385 10.95 9.67 7.76
C VAL A 385 12.11 10.65 7.82
N VAL A 386 11.87 11.93 7.55
CA VAL A 386 12.87 12.98 7.71
C VAL A 386 12.28 14.07 8.61
N PRO A 387 12.55 14.01 9.92
CA PRO A 387 11.99 14.94 10.88
C PRO A 387 12.79 16.24 10.95
N ALA A 388 12.08 17.35 11.15
CA ALA A 388 12.63 18.70 11.25
C ALA A 388 11.87 19.52 12.30
N GLY A 389 11.94 19.07 13.55
CA GLY A 389 11.16 19.66 14.63
C GLY A 389 9.68 19.30 14.52
N ASP A 390 8.83 20.31 14.35
CA ASP A 390 7.38 20.12 14.25
C ASP A 390 6.92 19.72 12.85
N ASP A 391 7.79 19.87 11.84
CA ASP A 391 7.56 19.47 10.46
C ASP A 391 8.24 18.12 10.20
N ILE A 392 7.52 17.17 9.61
CA ILE A 392 8.02 15.82 9.32
C ILE A 392 7.77 15.52 7.85
N VAL A 393 8.81 15.14 7.13
CA VAL A 393 8.71 14.68 5.74
C VAL A 393 8.60 13.17 5.71
N LEU A 394 7.66 12.67 4.93
CA LEU A 394 7.44 11.25 4.69
C LEU A 394 7.68 10.98 3.22
N VAL A 395 8.62 10.08 2.91
CA VAL A 395 9.03 9.80 1.53
C VAL A 395 8.75 8.34 1.23
N TYR A 396 7.92 8.11 0.21
CA TYR A 396 7.73 6.79 -0.36
C TYR A 396 8.64 6.62 -1.57
N ILE A 397 9.48 5.59 -1.53
CA ILE A 397 10.38 5.22 -2.61
C ILE A 397 9.86 3.93 -3.21
N GLN A 398 9.56 3.94 -4.50
CA GLN A 398 9.09 2.77 -5.22
C GLN A 398 10.23 2.24 -6.11
N GLY A 399 10.63 0.99 -5.87
CA GLY A 399 11.85 0.44 -6.47
C GLY A 399 13.07 1.19 -5.95
N ASN A 400 13.58 2.13 -6.76
CA ASN A 400 14.73 2.98 -6.44
C ASN A 400 14.49 4.46 -6.76
N ALA A 401 13.23 4.87 -6.99
CA ALA A 401 12.86 6.25 -7.29
C ALA A 401 11.90 6.79 -6.23
N VAL A 402 12.03 8.07 -5.87
CA VAL A 402 11.05 8.75 -5.01
C VAL A 402 9.75 8.83 -5.78
N ALA A 403 8.71 8.19 -5.27
CA ALA A 403 7.41 8.15 -5.91
C ALA A 403 6.45 9.18 -5.29
N ARG A 404 6.55 9.43 -3.97
CA ARG A 404 5.68 10.40 -3.27
C ARG A 404 6.39 11.06 -2.10
N ILE A 405 6.04 12.31 -1.83
CA ILE A 405 6.43 13.03 -0.61
C ILE A 405 5.17 13.62 0.03
N TRP A 406 5.03 13.38 1.34
CA TRP A 406 4.08 14.09 2.17
C TRP A 406 4.82 14.96 3.18
N HIS A 407 4.29 16.15 3.40
CA HIS A 407 4.64 17.01 4.52
C HIS A 407 3.59 16.85 5.63
N TYR A 408 4.02 16.52 6.84
CA TYR A 408 3.18 16.41 8.03
C TYR A 408 3.56 17.49 9.04
N ASP A 409 2.60 18.33 9.39
CA ASP A 409 2.71 19.29 10.49
C ASP A 409 2.17 18.62 11.77
N SER A 410 3.06 18.41 12.74
CA SER A 410 2.73 17.72 13.99
C SER A 410 1.98 18.59 15.00
N ILE A 411 1.94 19.91 14.83
CA ILE A 411 1.14 20.79 15.68
C ILE A 411 -0.31 20.80 15.18
N GLU A 412 -0.50 20.96 13.87
CA GLU A 412 -1.84 20.98 13.26
C GLU A 412 -2.43 19.57 13.07
N ASN A 413 -1.61 18.53 13.22
CA ASN A 413 -1.95 17.14 12.91
C ASN A 413 -2.53 16.98 11.49
N LYS A 414 -1.82 17.56 10.51
CA LYS A 414 -2.26 17.62 9.13
C LYS A 414 -1.14 17.15 8.20
N ALA A 415 -1.50 16.36 7.19
CA ALA A 415 -0.59 15.97 6.14
C ALA A 415 -1.03 16.51 4.78
N ILE A 416 -0.06 16.80 3.92
CA ILE A 416 -0.27 17.29 2.56
C ILE A 416 0.64 16.48 1.63
N LEU A 417 0.07 15.94 0.55
CA LEU A 417 0.86 15.38 -0.56
C LEU A 417 1.52 16.55 -1.32
N THR A 418 2.84 16.64 -1.32
CA THR A 418 3.60 17.75 -1.92
C THR A 418 4.36 17.35 -3.17
N TYR A 419 4.60 16.05 -3.36
CA TYR A 419 5.20 15.49 -4.57
C TYR A 419 4.58 14.13 -4.90
N ALA A 420 4.36 13.88 -6.19
CA ALA A 420 4.05 12.57 -6.73
C ALA A 420 4.67 12.44 -8.12
N ASP A 421 5.41 11.35 -8.35
CA ASP A 421 5.90 11.03 -9.68
C ASP A 421 4.74 10.58 -10.59
N GLY A 422 4.78 11.04 -11.84
CA GLY A 422 3.63 11.16 -12.74
C GLY A 422 3.11 9.90 -13.40
#